data_AF-A0A9W3X352-F1
#
_entry.id   AF-A0A9W3X352-F1
#
_cell.length_a   1.000
_cell.length_b   1.000
_cell.length_c   1.000
_cell.angle_alpha   90.00
_cell.angle_beta   90.00
_cell.angle_gamma   90.00
#
_symmetry.space_group_name_H-M   'P 1'
#
loop_
_entity.id
_entity.type
_entity.pdbx_description
1 polymer ?
#
loop_
_entity_poly.entity_id
_entity_poly.type
_entity_poly.pdbx_seq_one_letter_code
_entity_poly.pdbx_strand_id
1 'polypeptide(L)'
;MAGGKIKGITIEIGGNTQPLQNALKDVNKQSDSLATELKEVERLLKFNPGNVEALAQKQQLLTQQIENTTQKLDKLKEAEQQVQAQFQNGKISEEQYRAFRREIEFTQGSLDGLKNKLGNMKAEQENVASSTRQLETLFSATGKSVDDFAGALGNRLVNAIRNGTATSKQLEQAIGIIGREALGTEADIEKLQRALRSVDAGNSIQQVRNELRDLQQEAERTEKKFEGLKVGLENVIGGMAAGGGIATAVEKAMDMSKLKTKIDITFDVPESSKKSVEEAIRGVTTYGVDAEEALEGVRRQWALNKDASDETNAAVVKGAATIAASYAGIDFNELIQETNEIGATLGITNEEALGLVNTLLKTGFPPEQLDIIAEYGDQMIQAGFSAKEVQGIMSAGVDTKSWNIDNLLDGVKEGRIKMAEFGAGVDKSMQEVLDKTKISADQFEKWGQAIAGGGENGQKAMLEATKALAGVENATDRNALGTKMFGTLWEDQGKKIIDTILKAEGKQVDLKKGVEDLQGLLQK
;
A
#
# COMPACT_ATOMS: atom_id res chain seq x y z
N MET A 1 -19.70 -22.63 13.00
CA MET A 1 -19.39 -23.84 13.80
C MET A 1 -19.60 -23.60 15.30
N ALA A 2 -20.84 -23.73 15.79
CA ALA A 2 -21.22 -23.58 17.22
C ALA A 2 -21.67 -24.91 17.89
N GLY A 3 -21.72 -26.01 17.13
CA GLY A 3 -22.37 -27.28 17.54
C GLY A 3 -21.72 -28.07 18.68
N GLY A 4 -20.63 -27.56 19.28
CA GLY A 4 -19.93 -28.20 20.40
C GLY A 4 -20.19 -27.57 21.78
N LYS A 5 -20.68 -26.32 21.86
CA LYS A 5 -20.55 -25.50 23.08
C LYS A 5 -21.70 -25.64 24.10
N ILE A 6 -22.87 -26.15 23.71
CA ILE A 6 -24.09 -26.19 24.56
C ILE A 6 -24.63 -27.61 24.79
N LYS A 7 -23.78 -28.63 24.61
CA LYS A 7 -24.17 -30.03 24.77
C LYS A 7 -24.54 -30.36 26.22
N GLY A 8 -25.60 -31.15 26.40
CA GLY A 8 -26.07 -31.63 27.69
C GLY A 8 -27.08 -30.71 28.41
N ILE A 9 -27.41 -29.56 27.84
CA ILE A 9 -28.48 -28.68 28.35
C ILE A 9 -29.82 -29.13 27.77
N THR A 10 -30.81 -29.38 28.63
CA THR A 10 -32.17 -29.76 28.24
C THR A 10 -33.12 -28.62 28.58
N ILE A 11 -34.07 -28.31 27.71
CA ILE A 11 -35.06 -27.25 27.94
C ILE A 11 -36.46 -27.75 27.60
N GLU A 12 -37.46 -27.14 28.21
CA GLU A 12 -38.87 -27.38 27.94
C GLU A 12 -39.44 -26.19 27.14
N ILE A 13 -39.83 -26.43 25.89
CA ILE A 13 -40.51 -25.42 25.07
C ILE A 13 -41.91 -25.96 24.77
N GLY A 14 -42.95 -25.23 25.18
CA GLY A 14 -44.35 -25.60 24.91
C GLY A 14 -44.77 -26.95 25.49
N GLY A 15 -44.23 -27.35 26.65
CA GLY A 15 -44.54 -28.63 27.30
C GLY A 15 -43.70 -29.82 26.81
N ASN A 16 -42.77 -29.62 25.87
CA ASN A 16 -41.90 -30.68 25.35
C ASN A 16 -40.44 -30.48 25.80
N THR A 17 -39.94 -31.43 26.57
CA THR A 17 -38.56 -31.47 27.10
C THR A 17 -37.61 -32.06 26.06
N GLN A 18 -36.66 -31.28 25.58
CA GLN A 18 -35.69 -31.69 24.57
C GLN A 18 -34.30 -31.02 24.77
N PRO A 19 -33.22 -31.60 24.23
CA PRO A 19 -31.91 -30.96 24.23
C PRO A 19 -31.95 -29.60 23.53
N LEU A 20 -31.34 -28.56 24.13
CA LEU A 20 -31.24 -27.22 23.54
C LEU A 20 -30.61 -27.25 22.14
N GLN A 21 -29.65 -28.15 21.92
CA GLN A 21 -29.04 -28.36 20.61
C GLN A 21 -30.06 -28.78 19.54
N ASN A 22 -31.06 -29.58 19.89
CA ASN A 22 -32.12 -30.00 18.97
C ASN A 22 -33.08 -28.83 18.69
N ALA A 23 -33.43 -28.05 19.71
CA ALA A 23 -34.29 -26.87 19.56
C ALA A 23 -33.68 -25.80 18.62
N LEU A 24 -32.35 -25.76 18.53
CA LEU A 24 -31.58 -24.85 17.65
C LEU A 24 -31.13 -25.49 16.33
N LYS A 25 -31.45 -26.76 16.07
CA LYS A 25 -30.92 -27.50 14.92
C LYS A 25 -31.28 -26.85 13.58
N ASP A 26 -32.54 -26.49 13.40
CA ASP A 26 -33.04 -25.97 12.12
C ASP A 26 -32.50 -24.57 11.85
N VAL A 27 -32.49 -23.68 12.86
CA VAL A 27 -31.92 -22.32 12.72
C VAL A 27 -30.41 -22.36 12.46
N ASN A 28 -29.69 -23.33 13.03
CA ASN A 28 -28.26 -23.51 12.72
C ASN A 28 -28.06 -24.01 11.28
N LYS A 29 -28.85 -25.00 10.84
CA LYS A 29 -28.77 -25.54 9.48
C LYS A 29 -29.09 -24.46 8.43
N GLN A 30 -30.11 -23.65 8.68
CA GLN A 30 -30.48 -22.53 7.82
C GLN A 30 -29.38 -21.45 7.82
N SER A 31 -28.77 -21.14 8.98
CA SER A 31 -27.65 -20.21 9.06
C SER A 31 -26.46 -20.65 8.21
N ASP A 32 -26.08 -21.93 8.26
CA ASP A 32 -24.98 -22.49 7.49
C ASP A 32 -25.26 -22.45 5.96
N SER A 33 -26.51 -22.75 5.57
CA SER A 33 -26.95 -22.67 4.16
C SER A 33 -26.87 -21.23 3.63
N LEU A 34 -27.48 -20.28 4.36
CA LEU A 34 -27.49 -18.87 3.98
C LEU A 34 -26.08 -18.27 3.96
N ALA A 35 -25.18 -18.73 4.83
CA ALA A 35 -23.79 -18.26 4.88
C ALA A 35 -22.99 -18.73 3.66
N THR A 36 -23.26 -19.95 3.20
CA THR A 36 -22.67 -20.49 1.97
C THR A 36 -23.12 -19.68 0.76
N GLU A 37 -24.43 -19.45 0.59
CA GLU A 37 -24.97 -18.62 -0.50
C GLU A 37 -24.42 -17.19 -0.46
N LEU A 38 -24.39 -16.56 0.72
CA LEU A 38 -23.86 -15.20 0.86
C LEU A 38 -22.39 -15.12 0.42
N LYS A 39 -21.57 -16.14 0.74
CA LYS A 39 -20.17 -16.21 0.34
C LYS A 39 -20.01 -16.37 -1.18
N GLU A 40 -20.88 -17.12 -1.84
CA GLU A 40 -20.90 -17.28 -3.30
C GLU A 40 -21.26 -15.96 -3.99
N VAL A 41 -22.30 -15.27 -3.50
CA VAL A 41 -22.71 -13.96 -3.98
C VAL A 41 -21.60 -12.92 -3.77
N GLU A 42 -20.95 -12.90 -2.60
CA GLU A 42 -19.80 -12.02 -2.35
C GLU A 42 -18.62 -12.32 -3.29
N ARG A 43 -18.36 -13.60 -3.59
CA ARG A 43 -17.33 -13.99 -4.56
C ARG A 43 -17.67 -13.48 -5.96
N LEU A 44 -18.92 -13.61 -6.39
CA LEU A 44 -19.39 -13.08 -7.67
C LEU A 44 -19.21 -11.56 -7.74
N LEU A 45 -19.59 -10.84 -6.68
CA LEU A 45 -19.44 -9.38 -6.59
C LEU A 45 -17.98 -8.92 -6.54
N LYS A 46 -17.03 -9.76 -6.08
CA LYS A 46 -15.60 -9.45 -6.20
C LYS A 46 -15.11 -9.45 -7.65
N PHE A 47 -15.62 -10.36 -8.47
CA PHE A 47 -15.27 -10.44 -9.90
C PHE A 47 -16.07 -9.46 -10.76
N ASN A 48 -17.35 -9.25 -10.43
CA ASN A 48 -18.23 -8.33 -11.10
C ASN A 48 -18.98 -7.45 -10.08
N PRO A 49 -18.34 -6.36 -9.60
CA PRO A 49 -18.92 -5.47 -8.59
C PRO A 49 -20.24 -4.80 -9.01
N GLY A 50 -20.49 -4.66 -10.31
CA GLY A 50 -21.70 -4.04 -10.86
C GLY A 50 -22.85 -5.00 -11.14
N ASN A 51 -22.77 -6.26 -10.68
CA ASN A 51 -23.86 -7.22 -10.90
C ASN A 51 -25.07 -6.87 -10.01
N VAL A 52 -26.06 -6.21 -10.60
CA VAL A 52 -27.30 -5.75 -9.92
C VAL A 52 -28.08 -6.92 -9.32
N GLU A 53 -28.15 -8.06 -10.00
CA GLU A 53 -28.85 -9.24 -9.51
C GLU A 53 -28.15 -9.82 -8.28
N ALA A 54 -26.82 -9.93 -8.32
CA ALA A 54 -26.03 -10.38 -7.18
C ALA A 54 -26.11 -9.41 -5.99
N LEU A 55 -26.19 -8.09 -6.23
CA LEU A 55 -26.42 -7.10 -5.17
C LEU A 55 -27.80 -7.27 -4.50
N ALA A 56 -28.84 -7.49 -5.30
CA ALA A 56 -30.18 -7.78 -4.78
C ALA A 56 -30.21 -9.08 -3.97
N GLN A 57 -29.56 -10.14 -4.47
CA GLN A 57 -29.42 -11.41 -3.76
C GLN A 57 -28.66 -11.23 -2.43
N LYS A 58 -27.56 -10.44 -2.42
CA LYS A 58 -26.81 -10.13 -1.19
C LYS A 58 -27.71 -9.46 -0.15
N GLN A 59 -28.54 -8.51 -0.55
CA GLN A 59 -29.49 -7.84 0.35
C GLN A 59 -30.51 -8.80 0.94
N GLN A 60 -31.08 -9.69 0.11
CA GLN A 60 -32.04 -10.69 0.54
C GLN A 60 -31.40 -11.68 1.53
N LEU A 61 -30.22 -12.20 1.20
CA LEU A 61 -29.49 -13.16 2.04
C LEU A 61 -29.07 -12.55 3.39
N LEU A 62 -28.60 -11.30 3.40
CA LEU A 62 -28.31 -10.58 4.65
C LEU A 62 -29.57 -10.40 5.49
N THR A 63 -30.70 -10.06 4.88
CA THR A 63 -31.99 -9.92 5.58
C THR A 63 -32.44 -11.25 6.18
N GLN A 64 -32.36 -12.34 5.42
CA GLN A 64 -32.70 -13.69 5.89
C GLN A 64 -31.75 -14.16 7.01
N GLN A 65 -30.45 -13.84 6.92
CA GLN A 65 -29.50 -14.14 7.99
C GLN A 65 -29.80 -13.37 9.28
N ILE A 66 -30.19 -12.10 9.18
CA ILE A 66 -30.62 -11.30 10.32
C ILE A 66 -31.85 -11.92 10.96
N GLU A 67 -32.85 -12.30 10.17
CA GLU A 67 -34.08 -12.93 10.67
C GLU A 67 -33.76 -14.26 11.38
N ASN A 68 -33.00 -15.15 10.73
CA ASN A 68 -32.64 -16.45 11.29
C ASN A 68 -31.76 -16.34 12.54
N THR A 69 -30.82 -15.38 12.58
CA THR A 69 -30.00 -15.10 13.77
C THR A 69 -30.84 -14.50 14.91
N THR A 70 -31.83 -13.67 14.58
CA THR A 70 -32.80 -13.14 15.56
C THR A 70 -33.59 -14.28 16.20
N GLN A 71 -34.15 -15.19 15.38
CA GLN A 71 -34.87 -16.36 15.86
C GLN A 71 -34.00 -17.27 16.76
N LYS A 72 -32.72 -17.45 16.41
CA LYS A 72 -31.77 -18.19 17.25
C LYS A 72 -31.56 -17.50 18.60
N LEU A 73 -31.38 -16.18 18.60
CA LEU A 73 -31.21 -15.39 19.82
C LEU A 73 -32.45 -15.45 20.72
N ASP A 74 -33.64 -15.37 20.15
CA ASP A 74 -34.90 -15.44 20.89
C ASP A 74 -35.05 -16.80 21.58
N LYS A 75 -34.82 -17.90 20.85
CA LYS A 75 -34.80 -19.26 21.44
C LYS A 75 -33.77 -19.41 22.55
N LEU A 76 -32.59 -18.80 22.40
CA LEU A 76 -31.57 -18.81 23.46
C LEU A 76 -32.02 -17.99 24.68
N LYS A 77 -32.67 -16.83 24.49
CA LYS A 77 -33.19 -16.02 25.60
C LYS A 77 -34.36 -16.69 26.32
N GLU A 78 -35.25 -17.33 25.59
CA GLU A 78 -36.35 -18.13 26.18
C GLU A 78 -35.80 -19.28 27.04
N ALA A 79 -34.70 -19.91 26.61
CA ALA A 79 -34.01 -20.95 27.37
C ALA A 79 -33.28 -20.42 28.61
N GLU A 80 -32.93 -19.14 28.68
CA GLU A 80 -32.00 -18.59 29.68
C GLU A 80 -32.47 -18.82 31.12
N GLN A 81 -33.76 -18.59 31.39
CA GLN A 81 -34.32 -18.80 32.74
C GLN A 81 -34.22 -20.26 33.18
N GLN A 82 -34.50 -21.21 32.27
CA GLN A 82 -34.43 -22.63 32.58
C GLN A 82 -32.99 -23.12 32.76
N VAL A 83 -32.07 -22.60 31.96
CA VAL A 83 -30.63 -22.89 32.08
C VAL A 83 -30.07 -22.35 33.40
N GLN A 84 -30.47 -21.14 33.79
CA GLN A 84 -30.09 -20.56 35.08
C GLN A 84 -30.65 -21.38 36.26
N ALA A 85 -31.90 -21.81 36.21
CA ALA A 85 -32.49 -22.66 37.23
C ALA A 85 -31.81 -24.04 37.30
N GLN A 86 -31.44 -24.63 36.16
CA GLN A 86 -30.68 -25.88 36.14
C GLN A 86 -29.29 -25.74 36.74
N PHE A 87 -28.62 -24.61 36.52
CA PHE A 87 -27.32 -24.32 37.14
C PHE A 87 -27.45 -24.16 38.66
N GLN A 88 -28.43 -23.38 39.14
CA GLN A 88 -28.68 -23.19 40.57
C GLN A 88 -29.03 -24.50 41.30
N ASN A 89 -29.73 -25.40 40.63
CA ASN A 89 -30.10 -26.71 41.16
C ASN A 89 -29.01 -27.79 40.94
N GLY A 90 -27.82 -27.43 40.44
CA GLY A 90 -26.70 -28.35 40.23
C GLY A 90 -26.90 -29.38 39.10
N LYS A 91 -27.88 -29.18 38.21
CA LYS A 91 -28.17 -30.10 37.09
C LYS A 91 -27.25 -29.90 35.89
N ILE A 92 -26.63 -28.74 35.75
CA ILE A 92 -25.61 -28.43 34.72
C ILE A 92 -24.36 -27.85 35.38
N SER A 93 -23.20 -28.05 34.76
CA SER A 93 -21.93 -27.54 35.28
C SER A 93 -21.77 -26.03 35.05
N GLU A 94 -20.88 -25.40 35.81
CA GLU A 94 -20.48 -23.99 35.58
C GLU A 94 -19.93 -23.79 34.16
N GLU A 95 -19.22 -24.78 33.62
CA GLU A 95 -18.72 -24.74 32.24
C GLU A 95 -19.86 -24.68 31.22
N GLN A 96 -20.88 -25.53 31.37
CA GLN A 96 -22.05 -25.54 30.49
C GLN A 96 -22.82 -24.22 30.58
N TYR A 97 -22.99 -23.68 31.79
CA TYR A 97 -23.63 -22.38 32.00
C TYR A 97 -22.86 -21.23 31.34
N ARG A 98 -21.53 -21.15 31.54
CA ARG A 98 -20.68 -20.16 30.89
C ARG A 98 -20.66 -20.32 29.37
N ALA A 99 -20.70 -21.54 28.86
CA ALA A 99 -20.74 -21.79 27.42
C ALA A 99 -22.07 -21.34 26.79
N PHE A 100 -23.19 -21.54 27.47
CA PHE A 100 -24.49 -21.01 27.06
C PHE A 100 -24.53 -19.47 27.05
N ARG A 101 -24.03 -18.81 28.10
CA ARG A 101 -23.93 -17.34 28.16
C ARG A 101 -23.08 -16.79 27.01
N ARG A 102 -21.93 -17.42 26.73
CA ARG A 102 -21.10 -17.07 25.56
C ARG A 102 -21.86 -17.23 24.25
N GLU A 103 -22.66 -18.29 24.08
CA GLU A 103 -23.45 -18.49 22.86
C GLU A 103 -24.47 -17.36 22.62
N ILE A 104 -25.10 -16.84 23.68
CA ILE A 104 -25.98 -15.65 23.60
C ILE A 104 -25.17 -14.44 23.13
N GLU A 105 -24.03 -14.15 23.75
CA GLU A 105 -23.17 -13.02 23.40
C GLU A 105 -22.63 -13.12 21.96
N PHE A 106 -22.16 -14.30 21.55
CA PHE A 106 -21.73 -14.56 20.17
C PHE A 106 -22.86 -14.37 19.16
N THR A 107 -24.08 -14.80 19.50
CA THR A 107 -25.25 -14.66 18.62
C THR A 107 -25.67 -13.19 18.50
N GLN A 108 -25.65 -12.44 19.61
CA GLN A 108 -25.92 -10.99 19.63
C GLN A 108 -24.88 -10.23 18.78
N GLY A 109 -23.58 -10.48 19.01
CA GLY A 109 -22.52 -9.84 18.22
C GLY A 109 -22.60 -10.19 16.73
N SER A 110 -22.97 -11.42 16.39
CA SER A 110 -23.19 -11.83 14.99
C SER A 110 -24.38 -11.09 14.36
N LEU A 111 -25.48 -10.93 15.10
CA LEU A 111 -26.66 -10.18 14.66
C LEU A 111 -26.32 -8.72 14.38
N ASP A 112 -25.58 -8.08 15.28
CA ASP A 112 -25.17 -6.67 15.13
C ASP A 112 -24.21 -6.52 13.94
N GLY A 113 -23.28 -7.46 13.75
CA GLY A 113 -22.41 -7.50 12.57
C GLY A 113 -23.18 -7.62 11.25
N LEU A 114 -24.22 -8.46 11.19
CA LEU A 114 -25.08 -8.61 10.02
C LEU A 114 -25.92 -7.35 9.74
N LYS A 115 -26.48 -6.72 10.78
CA LYS A 115 -27.20 -5.44 10.67
C LYS A 115 -26.29 -4.34 10.14
N ASN A 116 -25.06 -4.26 10.63
CA ASN A 116 -24.07 -3.28 10.15
C ASN A 116 -23.71 -3.52 8.68
N LYS A 117 -23.51 -4.79 8.26
CA LYS A 117 -23.28 -5.13 6.86
C LYS A 117 -24.43 -4.69 5.95
N LEU A 118 -25.68 -4.93 6.37
CA LEU A 118 -26.87 -4.50 5.63
C LEU A 118 -26.98 -2.97 5.57
N GLY A 119 -26.72 -2.29 6.69
CA GLY A 119 -26.71 -0.84 6.78
C GLY A 119 -25.67 -0.20 5.84
N ASN A 120 -24.43 -0.67 5.88
CA ASN A 120 -23.35 -0.18 5.02
C ASN A 120 -23.66 -0.38 3.53
N MET A 121 -24.26 -1.51 3.18
CA MET A 121 -24.66 -1.78 1.80
C MET A 121 -25.79 -0.84 1.34
N LYS A 122 -26.77 -0.55 2.19
CA LYS A 122 -27.83 0.44 1.87
C LYS A 122 -27.26 1.84 1.73
N ALA A 123 -26.37 2.25 2.63
CA ALA A 123 -25.69 3.54 2.56
C ALA A 123 -24.88 3.67 1.26
N GLU A 124 -24.16 2.62 0.86
CA GLU A 124 -23.43 2.62 -0.42
C GLU A 124 -24.36 2.72 -1.63
N GLN A 125 -25.51 2.03 -1.62
CA GLN A 125 -26.52 2.17 -2.68
C GLN A 125 -27.07 3.60 -2.77
N GLU A 126 -27.36 4.23 -1.63
CA GLU A 126 -27.82 5.63 -1.56
C GLU A 126 -26.75 6.60 -2.06
N ASN A 127 -25.48 6.38 -1.68
CA ASN A 127 -24.35 7.19 -2.12
C ASN A 127 -24.13 7.06 -3.63
N VAL A 128 -24.15 5.84 -4.18
CA VAL A 128 -24.08 5.62 -5.64
C VAL A 128 -25.22 6.36 -6.33
N ALA A 129 -26.47 6.21 -5.87
CA ALA A 129 -27.62 6.88 -6.47
C ALA A 129 -27.52 8.42 -6.38
N SER A 130 -26.98 8.97 -5.30
CA SER A 130 -26.74 10.40 -5.18
C SER A 130 -25.63 10.87 -6.14
N SER A 131 -24.50 10.18 -6.19
CA SER A 131 -23.38 10.56 -7.05
C SER A 131 -23.72 10.39 -8.53
N THR A 132 -24.51 9.37 -8.91
CA THR A 132 -25.04 9.25 -10.28
C THR A 132 -25.92 10.45 -10.65
N ARG A 133 -26.85 10.86 -9.78
CA ARG A 133 -27.70 12.06 -10.02
C ARG A 133 -26.88 13.34 -10.12
N GLN A 134 -25.86 13.51 -9.28
CA GLN A 134 -24.94 14.65 -9.35
C GLN A 134 -24.18 14.67 -10.67
N LEU A 135 -23.72 13.50 -11.13
CA LEU A 135 -23.02 13.35 -12.40
C LEU A 135 -23.94 13.66 -13.60
N GLU A 136 -25.18 13.17 -13.59
CA GLU A 136 -26.21 13.52 -14.59
C GLU A 136 -26.53 15.01 -14.60
N THR A 137 -26.61 15.62 -13.41
CA THR A 137 -26.81 17.06 -13.26
C THR A 137 -25.64 17.84 -13.85
N LEU A 138 -24.40 17.38 -13.61
CA LEU A 138 -23.19 18.00 -14.15
C LEU A 138 -23.18 17.94 -15.68
N PHE A 139 -23.51 16.78 -16.26
CA PHE A 139 -23.67 16.63 -17.71
C PHE A 139 -24.75 17.55 -18.28
N SER A 140 -25.91 17.65 -17.61
CA SER A 140 -27.01 18.53 -18.03
C SER A 140 -26.66 20.02 -17.93
N ALA A 141 -25.91 20.40 -16.90
CA ALA A 141 -25.51 21.79 -16.68
C ALA A 141 -24.41 22.24 -17.67
N THR A 142 -23.45 21.36 -17.95
CA THR A 142 -22.31 21.60 -18.85
C THR A 142 -22.62 21.33 -20.33
N GLY A 143 -23.67 20.56 -20.62
CA GLY A 143 -23.98 20.11 -21.98
C GLY A 143 -23.01 19.06 -22.53
N LYS A 144 -22.24 18.41 -21.64
CA LYS A 144 -21.25 17.38 -21.98
C LYS A 144 -21.72 16.01 -21.50
N SER A 145 -21.01 14.97 -21.92
CA SER A 145 -21.22 13.57 -21.59
C SER A 145 -19.95 12.96 -20.99
N VAL A 146 -20.03 11.73 -20.47
CA VAL A 146 -18.86 11.01 -19.96
C VAL A 146 -17.77 10.82 -21.03
N ASP A 147 -18.15 10.76 -22.30
CA ASP A 147 -17.23 10.54 -23.42
C ASP A 147 -16.38 11.77 -23.73
N ASP A 148 -16.92 12.96 -23.48
CA ASP A 148 -16.20 14.24 -23.63
C ASP A 148 -15.05 14.36 -22.62
N PHE A 149 -15.06 13.55 -21.56
CA PHE A 149 -14.04 13.51 -20.51
C PHE A 149 -13.21 12.23 -20.52
N ALA A 150 -13.31 11.42 -21.58
CA ALA A 150 -12.65 10.12 -21.62
C ALA A 150 -11.12 10.20 -21.47
N GLY A 151 -10.51 11.28 -21.98
CA GLY A 151 -9.07 11.54 -21.84
C GLY A 151 -8.64 11.75 -20.38
N ALA A 152 -9.46 12.44 -19.59
CA ALA A 152 -9.16 12.76 -18.18
C ALA A 152 -9.57 11.63 -17.21
N LEU A 153 -10.69 10.95 -17.50
CA LEU A 153 -11.21 9.86 -16.66
C LEU A 153 -10.50 8.52 -16.89
N GLY A 154 -9.98 8.32 -18.10
CA GLY A 154 -9.44 7.04 -18.55
C GLY A 154 -10.52 5.98 -18.84
N ASN A 155 -10.19 5.05 -19.74
CA ASN A 155 -11.14 4.08 -20.29
C ASN A 155 -11.85 3.21 -19.23
N ARG A 156 -11.17 2.86 -18.13
CA ARG A 156 -11.74 2.00 -17.08
C ARG A 156 -12.88 2.71 -16.34
N LEU A 157 -12.68 3.96 -15.95
CA LEU A 157 -13.68 4.73 -15.22
C LEU A 157 -14.84 5.13 -16.12
N VAL A 158 -14.55 5.53 -17.37
CA VAL A 158 -15.59 5.79 -18.39
C VAL A 158 -16.49 4.57 -18.57
N ASN A 159 -15.91 3.38 -18.75
CA ASN A 159 -16.68 2.16 -18.92
C ASN A 159 -17.47 1.81 -17.65
N ALA A 160 -16.91 2.01 -16.47
CA ALA A 160 -17.62 1.76 -15.21
C ALA A 160 -18.84 2.69 -15.04
N ILE A 161 -18.69 3.97 -15.36
CA ILE A 161 -19.78 4.96 -15.32
C ILE A 161 -20.84 4.59 -16.36
N ARG A 162 -20.42 4.35 -17.61
CA ARG A 162 -21.32 4.03 -18.73
C ARG A 162 -22.14 2.77 -18.46
N ASN A 163 -21.51 1.75 -17.88
CA ASN A 163 -22.16 0.48 -17.59
C ASN A 163 -22.90 0.47 -16.24
N GLY A 164 -22.91 1.58 -15.50
CA GLY A 164 -23.56 1.67 -14.18
C GLY A 164 -22.89 0.81 -13.11
N THR A 165 -21.62 0.43 -13.31
CA THR A 165 -20.85 -0.42 -12.39
C THR A 165 -19.86 0.37 -11.53
N ALA A 166 -19.86 1.70 -11.64
CA ALA A 166 -19.00 2.57 -10.84
C ALA A 166 -19.46 2.60 -9.37
N THR A 167 -18.52 2.54 -8.44
CA THR A 167 -18.78 2.71 -7.00
C THR A 167 -19.03 4.18 -6.65
N SER A 168 -19.54 4.46 -5.44
CA SER A 168 -19.76 5.84 -4.99
C SER A 168 -18.48 6.67 -5.06
N LYS A 169 -17.35 6.09 -4.61
CA LYS A 169 -16.01 6.69 -4.69
C LYS A 169 -15.58 7.00 -6.12
N GLN A 170 -15.82 6.07 -7.04
CA GLN A 170 -15.47 6.27 -8.46
C GLN A 170 -16.31 7.38 -9.11
N LEU A 171 -17.59 7.48 -8.75
CA LEU A 171 -18.48 8.55 -9.22
C LEU A 171 -18.08 9.90 -8.64
N GLU A 172 -17.74 9.98 -7.35
CA GLU A 172 -17.25 11.20 -6.72
C GLU A 172 -15.93 11.67 -7.34
N GLN A 173 -15.00 10.74 -7.59
CA GLN A 173 -13.76 11.01 -8.31
C GLN A 173 -14.05 11.54 -9.71
N ALA A 174 -14.98 10.93 -10.44
CA ALA A 174 -15.36 11.37 -11.78
C ALA A 174 -15.95 12.78 -11.76
N ILE A 175 -16.85 13.10 -10.83
CA ILE A 175 -17.41 14.44 -10.65
C ILE A 175 -16.30 15.46 -10.41
N GLY A 176 -15.30 15.13 -9.58
CA GLY A 176 -14.16 16.00 -9.32
C GLY A 176 -13.31 16.26 -10.57
N ILE A 177 -12.94 15.21 -11.31
CA ILE A 177 -12.15 15.31 -12.55
C ILE A 177 -12.91 16.12 -13.60
N ILE A 178 -14.18 15.76 -13.85
CA ILE A 178 -15.05 16.44 -14.81
C ILE A 178 -15.24 17.91 -14.40
N GLY A 179 -15.42 18.17 -13.12
CA GLY A 179 -15.56 19.51 -12.56
C GLY A 179 -14.38 20.40 -12.91
N ARG A 180 -13.15 19.92 -12.70
CA ARG A 180 -11.93 20.68 -13.02
C ARG A 180 -11.74 20.87 -14.51
N GLU A 181 -12.01 19.83 -15.29
CA GLU A 181 -11.89 19.90 -16.75
C GLU A 181 -12.95 20.84 -17.36
N ALA A 182 -14.12 20.95 -16.74
CA ALA A 182 -15.19 21.82 -17.22
C ALA A 182 -15.08 23.27 -16.70
N LEU A 183 -14.56 23.48 -15.49
CA LEU A 183 -14.64 24.77 -14.78
C LEU A 183 -13.27 25.42 -14.52
N GLY A 184 -12.17 24.71 -14.77
CA GLY A 184 -10.81 25.13 -14.46
C GLY A 184 -10.20 24.37 -13.28
N THR A 185 -8.88 24.25 -13.25
CA THR A 185 -8.14 23.45 -12.26
C THR A 185 -8.34 23.91 -10.82
N GLU A 186 -8.54 25.22 -10.65
CA GLU A 186 -8.76 25.90 -9.35
C GLU A 186 -10.24 25.93 -8.93
N ALA A 187 -11.13 25.22 -9.62
CA ALA A 187 -12.54 25.20 -9.28
C ALA A 187 -12.78 24.51 -7.92
N ASP A 188 -13.52 25.18 -7.04
CA ASP A 188 -13.93 24.64 -5.74
C ASP A 188 -14.91 23.47 -5.91
N ILE A 189 -14.39 22.26 -5.70
CA ILE A 189 -15.12 21.00 -5.92
C ILE A 189 -16.21 20.80 -4.88
N GLU A 190 -16.09 21.39 -3.69
CA GLU A 190 -17.17 21.33 -2.72
C GLU A 190 -18.35 22.19 -3.13
N LYS A 191 -18.09 23.43 -3.57
CA LYS A 191 -19.15 24.30 -4.11
C LYS A 191 -19.79 23.66 -5.32
N LEU A 192 -19.00 23.04 -6.21
CA LEU A 192 -19.52 22.22 -7.30
C LEU A 192 -20.46 21.13 -6.79
N GLN A 193 -20.03 20.28 -5.87
CA GLN A 193 -20.86 19.20 -5.35
C GLN A 193 -22.09 19.69 -4.57
N ARG A 194 -22.03 20.87 -3.93
CA ARG A 194 -23.19 21.54 -3.34
C ARG A 194 -24.17 22.02 -4.41
N ALA A 195 -23.66 22.65 -5.46
CA ALA A 195 -24.44 23.12 -6.61
C ALA A 195 -25.18 21.95 -7.28
N LEU A 196 -24.47 20.85 -7.54
CA LEU A 196 -25.04 19.63 -8.14
C LEU A 196 -26.12 19.01 -7.24
N ARG A 197 -25.88 18.91 -5.92
CA ARG A 197 -26.87 18.39 -4.96
C ARG A 197 -28.07 19.30 -4.76
N SER A 198 -27.96 20.57 -5.10
CA SER A 198 -29.04 21.53 -4.89
C SER A 198 -30.28 21.23 -5.73
N VAL A 199 -30.15 20.48 -6.83
CA VAL A 199 -31.28 19.99 -7.64
C VAL A 199 -32.18 19.05 -6.83
N ASP A 200 -31.59 18.21 -5.98
CA ASP A 200 -32.36 17.34 -5.08
C ASP A 200 -33.17 18.17 -4.04
N ALA A 201 -32.74 19.40 -3.77
CA ALA A 201 -33.43 20.37 -2.92
C ALA A 201 -34.43 21.27 -3.69
N GLY A 202 -34.66 21.01 -4.98
CA GLY A 202 -35.64 21.71 -5.81
C GLY A 202 -35.07 22.86 -6.66
N ASN A 203 -33.75 23.07 -6.69
CA ASN A 203 -33.15 24.06 -7.59
C ASN A 203 -33.23 23.63 -9.05
N SER A 204 -33.42 24.59 -9.94
CA SER A 204 -33.44 24.37 -11.37
C SER A 204 -32.03 24.14 -11.94
N ILE A 205 -31.94 23.36 -13.02
CA ILE A 205 -30.68 23.19 -13.78
C ILE A 205 -30.11 24.54 -14.25
N GLN A 206 -30.95 25.55 -14.47
CA GLN A 206 -30.47 26.88 -14.83
C GLN A 206 -29.74 27.58 -13.68
N GLN A 207 -30.19 27.40 -12.43
CA GLN A 207 -29.47 27.90 -11.26
C GLN A 207 -28.13 27.19 -11.09
N VAL A 208 -28.11 25.86 -11.24
CA VAL A 208 -26.86 25.09 -11.23
C VAL A 208 -25.91 25.61 -12.31
N ARG A 209 -26.39 25.83 -13.53
CA ARG A 209 -25.57 26.38 -14.63
C ARG A 209 -25.00 27.76 -14.30
N ASN A 210 -25.74 28.61 -13.59
CA ASN A 210 -25.23 29.90 -13.14
C ASN A 210 -24.16 29.72 -12.05
N GLU A 211 -24.39 28.86 -11.06
CA GLU A 211 -23.41 28.54 -10.02
C GLU A 211 -22.11 27.96 -10.61
N LEU A 212 -22.22 27.09 -11.61
CA LEU A 212 -21.04 26.57 -12.33
C LEU A 212 -20.28 27.68 -13.08
N ARG A 213 -20.98 28.64 -13.69
CA ARG A 213 -20.33 29.79 -14.35
C ARG A 213 -19.64 30.70 -13.34
N ASP A 214 -20.23 30.91 -12.18
CA ASP A 214 -19.63 31.71 -11.11
C ASP A 214 -18.37 31.02 -10.59
N LEU A 215 -18.40 29.69 -10.42
CA LEU A 215 -17.22 28.89 -10.06
C LEU A 215 -16.13 28.97 -11.11
N GLN A 216 -16.48 28.90 -12.40
CA GLN A 216 -15.52 29.06 -13.49
C GLN A 216 -14.86 30.44 -13.45
N GLN A 217 -15.63 31.52 -13.25
CA GLN A 217 -15.08 32.87 -13.14
C GLN A 217 -14.21 33.07 -11.88
N GLU A 218 -14.56 32.41 -10.77
CA GLU A 218 -13.75 32.42 -9.55
C GLU A 218 -12.40 31.72 -9.77
N ALA A 219 -12.42 30.56 -10.45
CA ALA A 219 -11.22 29.83 -10.85
C ALA A 219 -10.33 30.68 -11.79
N GLU A 220 -10.88 31.28 -12.85
CA GLU A 220 -10.14 32.13 -13.79
C GLU A 220 -9.51 33.37 -13.12
N ARG A 221 -10.19 33.97 -12.14
CA ARG A 221 -9.63 35.10 -11.37
C ARG A 221 -8.51 34.67 -10.45
N THR A 222 -8.58 33.46 -9.92
CA THR A 222 -7.57 32.88 -9.03
C THR A 222 -6.32 32.55 -9.84
N GLU A 223 -6.48 31.89 -10.99
CA GLU A 223 -5.40 31.61 -11.95
C GLU A 223 -4.65 32.88 -12.37
N LYS A 224 -5.36 33.97 -12.70
CA LYS A 224 -4.76 35.28 -13.03
C LYS A 224 -4.01 35.95 -11.87
N LYS A 225 -4.40 35.71 -10.61
CA LYS A 225 -3.65 36.19 -9.44
C LYS A 225 -2.34 35.45 -9.26
N PHE A 226 -2.29 34.17 -9.63
CA PHE A 226 -1.06 33.38 -9.62
C PHE A 226 -0.12 33.74 -10.79
N GLU A 227 -0.63 34.15 -11.95
CA GLU A 227 0.21 34.74 -13.02
C GLU A 227 0.90 36.04 -12.60
N GLY A 228 0.27 36.87 -11.75
CA GLY A 228 0.87 38.09 -11.20
C GLY A 228 1.94 37.86 -10.13
N LEU A 229 1.94 36.69 -9.48
CA LEU A 229 2.95 36.25 -8.50
C LEU A 229 4.18 35.59 -9.16
N LYS A 230 4.11 35.32 -10.47
CA LYS A 230 5.12 34.61 -11.25
C LYS A 230 6.47 35.35 -11.37
N VAL A 231 6.48 36.68 -11.23
CA VAL A 231 7.67 37.55 -11.41
C VAL A 231 8.56 37.63 -10.14
N GLY A 232 8.14 37.05 -9.00
CA GLY A 232 8.89 37.12 -7.72
C GLY A 232 9.30 35.76 -7.13
N LEU A 233 9.00 34.66 -7.82
CA LEU A 233 9.15 33.28 -7.33
C LEU A 233 10.00 32.41 -8.27
N GLU A 234 10.74 33.02 -9.20
CA GLU A 234 11.46 32.35 -10.30
C GLU A 234 12.55 31.34 -9.86
N ASN A 235 12.86 31.21 -8.56
CA ASN A 235 13.90 30.30 -8.06
C ASN A 235 13.43 29.17 -7.12
N VAL A 236 12.13 28.87 -7.01
CA VAL A 236 11.67 27.76 -6.13
C VAL A 236 10.80 26.71 -6.84
N ILE A 237 10.18 26.98 -7.99
CA ILE A 237 9.22 26.01 -8.56
C ILE A 237 9.39 25.93 -10.08
N GLY A 238 10.50 25.31 -10.50
CA GLY A 238 10.73 24.90 -11.88
C GLY A 238 10.28 23.46 -12.08
N GLY A 239 8.99 23.25 -12.36
CA GLY A 239 8.47 21.91 -12.63
C GLY A 239 6.96 21.78 -12.59
N MET A 240 6.25 22.56 -13.41
CA MET A 240 4.84 22.33 -13.72
C MET A 240 4.65 22.53 -15.23
N ALA A 241 4.78 21.45 -16.00
CA ALA A 241 4.34 21.39 -17.38
C ALA A 241 4.26 19.94 -17.90
N ALA A 242 3.16 19.22 -17.63
CA ALA A 242 2.63 18.16 -18.52
C ALA A 242 1.25 17.57 -18.09
N GLY A 243 0.28 18.37 -17.61
CA GLY A 243 -1.14 18.00 -17.71
C GLY A 243 -1.73 17.07 -16.65
N GLY A 244 -2.18 17.64 -15.53
CA GLY A 244 -3.00 16.95 -14.54
C GLY A 244 -3.02 17.68 -13.20
N GLY A 245 -3.79 18.76 -13.08
CA GLY A 245 -3.85 19.61 -11.88
C GLY A 245 -4.35 18.87 -10.63
N ILE A 246 -3.42 18.52 -9.76
CA ILE A 246 -3.64 18.00 -8.40
C ILE A 246 -3.68 19.19 -7.42
N ALA A 247 -4.80 19.89 -7.35
CA ALA A 247 -5.01 20.94 -6.34
C ALA A 247 -6.32 20.78 -5.55
N THR A 248 -7.22 19.88 -5.95
CA THR A 248 -8.65 20.04 -5.63
C THR A 248 -9.31 18.79 -5.02
N ALA A 249 -8.53 17.83 -4.49
CA ALA A 249 -9.07 16.59 -3.91
C ALA A 249 -9.09 16.56 -2.36
N VAL A 250 -8.69 17.64 -1.67
CA VAL A 250 -8.38 17.55 -0.23
C VAL A 250 -9.08 18.58 0.63
N GLU A 251 -10.40 18.48 0.64
CA GLU A 251 -11.20 19.11 1.70
C GLU A 251 -12.08 18.09 2.46
N LYS A 252 -12.08 16.81 2.07
CA LYS A 252 -13.21 15.93 2.42
C LYS A 252 -13.02 14.79 3.40
N ALA A 253 -11.91 14.68 4.12
CA ALA A 253 -11.74 13.58 5.10
C ALA A 253 -11.38 14.01 6.53
N MET A 254 -10.91 15.25 6.76
CA MET A 254 -10.74 15.78 8.11
C MET A 254 -11.29 17.20 8.20
N ASP A 255 -12.23 17.39 9.13
CA ASP A 255 -12.66 18.69 9.63
C ASP A 255 -11.40 19.53 9.91
N MET A 256 -11.19 20.65 9.20
CA MET A 256 -9.94 21.43 9.28
C MET A 256 -9.58 21.82 10.73
N SER A 257 -10.62 22.03 11.54
CA SER A 257 -10.48 22.28 12.97
C SER A 257 -9.85 21.08 13.69
N LYS A 258 -10.31 19.86 13.40
CA LYS A 258 -9.79 18.61 13.96
C LYS A 258 -8.40 18.27 13.43
N LEU A 259 -8.11 18.53 12.16
CA LEU A 259 -6.77 18.33 11.59
C LEU A 259 -5.75 19.23 12.28
N LYS A 260 -6.03 20.54 12.37
CA LYS A 260 -5.15 21.49 13.04
C LYS A 260 -4.93 21.11 14.51
N THR A 261 -6.00 20.75 15.23
CA THR A 261 -5.88 20.26 16.62
C THR A 261 -5.06 18.96 16.71
N LYS A 262 -5.23 18.01 15.78
CA LYS A 262 -4.41 16.80 15.74
C LYS A 262 -2.93 17.16 15.49
N ILE A 263 -2.63 18.04 14.53
CA ILE A 263 -1.26 18.52 14.27
C ILE A 263 -0.66 19.14 15.52
N ASP A 264 -1.39 20.05 16.17
CA ASP A 264 -0.95 20.72 17.40
C ASP A 264 -0.62 19.75 18.55
N ILE A 265 -1.30 18.60 18.59
CA ILE A 265 -1.13 17.58 19.63
C ILE A 265 -0.03 16.57 19.28
N THR A 266 0.05 16.14 18.02
CA THR A 266 0.83 14.96 17.63
C THR A 266 2.17 15.29 16.97
N PHE A 267 2.37 16.51 16.49
CA PHE A 267 3.62 16.92 15.84
C PHE A 267 4.48 17.78 16.77
N ASP A 268 5.73 17.38 16.95
CA ASP A 268 6.75 18.18 17.63
C ASP A 268 7.52 19.00 16.60
N VAL A 269 6.87 20.04 16.07
CA VAL A 269 7.43 20.93 15.04
C VAL A 269 7.21 22.41 15.42
N PRO A 270 8.06 23.34 14.96
CA PRO A 270 7.84 24.77 15.15
C PRO A 270 6.49 25.24 14.58
N GLU A 271 5.91 26.30 15.15
CA GLU A 271 4.66 26.91 14.66
C GLU A 271 4.73 27.29 13.16
N SER A 272 5.90 27.72 12.68
CA SER A 272 6.14 28.04 11.27
C SER A 272 5.97 26.84 10.34
N SER A 273 6.23 25.63 10.84
CA SER A 273 6.21 24.38 10.07
C SER A 273 4.83 23.73 10.03
N LYS A 274 3.92 24.10 10.95
CA LYS A 274 2.57 23.51 11.02
C LYS A 274 1.76 23.68 9.74
N LYS A 275 1.94 24.80 9.04
CA LYS A 275 1.29 25.03 7.75
C LYS A 275 1.83 24.08 6.68
N SER A 276 3.16 23.92 6.61
CA SER A 276 3.81 22.99 5.68
C SER A 276 3.39 21.54 5.95
N VAL A 277 3.29 21.15 7.23
CA VAL A 277 2.76 19.85 7.65
C VAL A 277 1.31 19.66 7.21
N GLU A 278 0.45 20.65 7.42
CA GLU A 278 -0.95 20.59 6.98
C GLU A 278 -1.04 20.42 5.47
N GLU A 279 -0.29 21.22 4.71
CA GLU A 279 -0.22 21.16 3.24
C GLU A 279 0.31 19.80 2.76
N ALA A 280 1.31 19.23 3.46
CA ALA A 280 1.87 17.91 3.15
C ALA A 280 0.88 16.77 3.41
N ILE A 281 0.20 16.76 4.57
CA ILE A 281 -0.87 15.79 4.88
C ILE A 281 -1.93 15.86 3.79
N ARG A 282 -2.31 17.08 3.40
CA ARG A 282 -3.30 17.25 2.35
C ARG A 282 -2.79 16.67 1.04
N GLY A 283 -1.60 17.08 0.61
CA GLY A 283 -0.95 16.61 -0.61
C GLY A 283 -0.93 15.08 -0.71
N VAL A 284 -0.57 14.38 0.38
CA VAL A 284 -0.54 12.91 0.43
C VAL A 284 -1.91 12.28 0.16
N THR A 285 -2.98 12.80 0.75
CA THR A 285 -4.34 12.23 0.52
C THR A 285 -4.82 12.36 -0.92
N THR A 286 -4.25 13.27 -1.73
CA THR A 286 -4.57 13.36 -3.17
C THR A 286 -4.21 12.10 -3.94
N TYR A 287 -3.26 11.31 -3.42
CA TYR A 287 -2.80 10.05 -4.00
C TYR A 287 -3.66 8.86 -3.56
N GLY A 288 -4.76 9.10 -2.84
CA GLY A 288 -5.68 8.04 -2.39
C GLY A 288 -5.32 7.41 -1.05
N VAL A 289 -4.29 7.92 -0.37
CA VAL A 289 -3.93 7.56 1.02
C VAL A 289 -5.01 8.07 1.98
N ASP A 290 -5.42 7.25 2.94
CA ASP A 290 -6.42 7.65 3.93
C ASP A 290 -5.94 8.84 4.78
N ALA A 291 -6.84 9.68 5.27
CA ALA A 291 -6.45 10.90 5.98
C ALA A 291 -5.75 10.63 7.33
N GLU A 292 -6.11 9.55 8.04
CA GLU A 292 -5.42 9.17 9.28
C GLU A 292 -4.06 8.55 8.97
N GLU A 293 -3.98 7.77 7.89
CA GLU A 293 -2.73 7.21 7.38
C GLU A 293 -1.77 8.31 6.92
N ALA A 294 -2.24 9.28 6.15
CA ALA A 294 -1.48 10.44 5.70
C ALA A 294 -0.97 11.28 6.88
N LEU A 295 -1.81 11.51 7.90
CA LEU A 295 -1.40 12.21 9.11
C LEU A 295 -0.25 11.48 9.82
N GLU A 296 -0.37 10.16 9.99
CA GLU A 296 0.65 9.35 10.66
C GLU A 296 1.96 9.31 9.85
N GLY A 297 1.91 9.10 8.53
CA GLY A 297 3.11 9.05 7.70
C GLY A 297 3.82 10.39 7.59
N VAL A 298 3.08 11.50 7.49
CA VAL A 298 3.68 12.85 7.53
C VAL A 298 4.28 13.13 8.90
N ARG A 299 3.61 12.75 10.00
CA ARG A 299 4.16 12.85 11.35
C ARG A 299 5.46 12.08 11.50
N ARG A 300 5.48 10.85 10.99
CA ARG A 300 6.63 9.97 11.01
C ARG A 300 7.79 10.57 10.22
N GLN A 301 7.55 11.08 9.03
CA GLN A 301 8.61 11.68 8.20
C GLN A 301 9.24 12.90 8.88
N TRP A 302 8.45 13.82 9.44
CA TRP A 302 8.98 14.98 10.16
C TRP A 302 9.73 14.59 11.44
N ALA A 303 9.31 13.51 12.12
CA ALA A 303 9.99 13.03 13.31
C ALA A 303 11.32 12.33 13.01
N LEU A 304 11.37 11.48 11.98
CA LEU A 304 12.56 10.71 11.61
C LEU A 304 13.60 11.58 10.89
N ASN A 305 13.15 12.59 10.12
CA ASN A 305 14.01 13.49 9.34
C ASN A 305 13.93 14.94 9.86
N LYS A 306 14.01 15.08 11.19
CA LYS A 306 13.83 16.35 11.92
C LYS A 306 14.82 17.47 11.56
N ASP A 307 15.99 17.10 11.05
CA ASP A 307 17.07 18.03 10.72
C ASP A 307 16.96 18.55 9.27
N ALA A 308 16.04 17.99 8.47
CA ALA A 308 15.75 18.45 7.12
C ALA A 308 14.74 19.60 7.10
N SER A 309 14.70 20.33 5.98
CA SER A 309 13.72 21.41 5.81
C SER A 309 12.30 20.86 5.58
N ASP A 310 11.31 21.70 5.83
CA ASP A 310 9.91 21.37 5.57
C ASP A 310 9.68 21.04 4.09
N GLU A 311 10.38 21.72 3.18
CA GLU A 311 10.32 21.47 1.74
C GLU A 311 10.86 20.07 1.38
N THR A 312 12.01 19.68 1.96
CA THR A 312 12.56 18.34 1.77
C THR A 312 11.61 17.27 2.31
N ASN A 313 11.08 17.46 3.52
CA ASN A 313 10.13 16.51 4.10
C ASN A 313 8.83 16.41 3.29
N ALA A 314 8.33 17.54 2.76
CA ALA A 314 7.17 17.56 1.88
C ALA A 314 7.42 16.83 0.56
N ALA A 315 8.61 16.99 -0.03
CA ALA A 315 9.01 16.29 -1.24
C ALA A 315 9.06 14.76 -1.01
N VAL A 316 9.63 14.32 0.12
CA VAL A 316 9.72 12.91 0.50
C VAL A 316 8.33 12.28 0.66
N VAL A 317 7.44 12.87 1.47
CA VAL A 317 6.10 12.28 1.65
C VAL A 317 5.28 12.26 0.37
N LYS A 318 5.44 13.27 -0.49
CA LYS A 318 4.79 13.31 -1.80
C LYS A 318 5.32 12.22 -2.73
N GLY A 319 6.64 12.00 -2.75
CA GLY A 319 7.28 10.93 -3.50
C GLY A 319 6.81 9.55 -3.03
N ALA A 320 6.80 9.32 -1.71
CA ALA A 320 6.32 8.09 -1.11
C ALA A 320 4.84 7.81 -1.43
N ALA A 321 3.97 8.82 -1.31
CA ALA A 321 2.56 8.69 -1.67
C ALA A 321 2.35 8.36 -3.16
N THR A 322 3.18 8.93 -4.04
CA THR A 322 3.16 8.63 -5.47
C THR A 322 3.54 7.17 -5.75
N ILE A 323 4.58 6.67 -5.07
CA ILE A 323 5.01 5.27 -5.19
C ILE A 323 3.91 4.33 -4.66
N ALA A 324 3.39 4.57 -3.46
CA ALA A 324 2.33 3.76 -2.85
C ALA A 324 1.06 3.70 -3.72
N ALA A 325 0.69 4.81 -4.37
CA ALA A 325 -0.43 4.83 -5.31
C ALA A 325 -0.15 4.09 -6.63
N SER A 326 1.12 3.99 -7.04
CA SER A 326 1.52 3.42 -8.33
C SER A 326 1.75 1.91 -8.28
N TYR A 327 2.13 1.36 -7.13
CA TYR A 327 2.47 -0.04 -6.96
C TYR A 327 1.57 -0.71 -5.92
N ALA A 328 0.83 -1.73 -6.34
CA ALA A 328 0.00 -2.51 -5.43
C ALA A 328 0.86 -3.25 -4.40
N GLY A 329 0.47 -3.17 -3.12
CA GLY A 329 1.16 -3.85 -2.02
C GLY A 329 2.12 -2.98 -1.23
N ILE A 330 2.39 -1.75 -1.67
CA ILE A 330 3.19 -0.78 -0.90
C ILE A 330 2.29 -0.03 0.07
N ASP A 331 2.56 -0.15 1.37
CA ASP A 331 1.97 0.68 2.42
C ASP A 331 2.71 2.01 2.54
N PHE A 332 1.97 3.12 2.63
CA PHE A 332 2.58 4.46 2.65
C PHE A 332 3.42 4.69 3.91
N ASN A 333 2.95 4.27 5.07
CA ASN A 333 3.63 4.49 6.35
C ASN A 333 4.87 3.60 6.51
N GLU A 334 4.79 2.38 5.99
CA GLU A 334 5.93 1.47 5.89
C GLU A 334 7.00 2.04 4.96
N LEU A 335 6.63 2.48 3.75
CA LEU A 335 7.58 3.08 2.80
C LEU A 335 8.28 4.32 3.37
N ILE A 336 7.58 5.16 4.14
CA ILE A 336 8.20 6.29 4.84
C ILE A 336 9.29 5.80 5.81
N GLN A 337 8.98 4.78 6.61
CA GLN A 337 9.95 4.21 7.55
C GLN A 337 11.15 3.62 6.81
N GLU A 338 10.91 2.74 5.83
CA GLU A 338 11.94 2.11 5.03
C GLU A 338 12.83 3.13 4.32
N THR A 339 12.25 4.19 3.76
CA THR A 339 13.02 5.28 3.12
C THR A 339 14.01 5.92 4.10
N ASN A 340 13.60 6.16 5.34
CA ASN A 340 14.48 6.72 6.36
C ASN A 340 15.59 5.73 6.76
N GLU A 341 15.24 4.45 6.91
CA GLU A 341 16.20 3.39 7.23
C GLU A 341 17.23 3.20 6.10
N ILE A 342 16.80 3.18 4.83
CA ILE A 342 17.67 3.14 3.65
C ILE A 342 18.58 4.37 3.61
N GLY A 343 18.03 5.57 3.81
CA GLY A 343 18.78 6.82 3.84
C GLY A 343 19.89 6.81 4.90
N ALA A 344 19.53 6.44 6.12
CA ALA A 344 20.47 6.33 7.24
C ALA A 344 21.56 5.27 6.99
N THR A 345 21.17 4.09 6.53
CA THR A 345 22.08 2.97 6.27
C THR A 345 23.07 3.30 5.16
N LEU A 346 22.59 3.85 4.03
CA LEU A 346 23.44 4.15 2.88
C LEU A 346 24.15 5.51 2.99
N GLY A 347 23.84 6.32 4.00
CA GLY A 347 24.37 7.67 4.16
C GLY A 347 23.94 8.60 3.02
N ILE A 348 22.70 8.44 2.52
CA ILE A 348 22.10 9.26 1.48
C ILE A 348 20.88 10.01 2.02
N THR A 349 20.44 11.04 1.31
CA THR A 349 19.22 11.77 1.67
C THR A 349 17.98 10.90 1.49
N ASN A 350 16.89 11.19 2.21
CA ASN A 350 15.62 10.48 2.02
C ASN A 350 15.07 10.62 0.59
N GLU A 351 15.32 11.74 -0.09
CA GLU A 351 14.95 11.92 -1.49
C GLU A 351 15.73 10.94 -2.39
N GLU A 352 17.04 10.82 -2.19
CA GLU A 352 17.87 9.84 -2.89
C GLU A 352 17.46 8.40 -2.57
N ALA A 353 17.08 8.10 -1.33
CA ALA A 353 16.55 6.79 -0.93
C ALA A 353 15.23 6.46 -1.66
N LEU A 354 14.29 7.40 -1.75
CA LEU A 354 13.08 7.22 -2.57
C LEU A 354 13.40 7.05 -4.06
N GLY A 355 14.40 7.79 -4.57
CA GLY A 355 14.89 7.64 -5.93
C GLY A 355 15.43 6.24 -6.21
N LEU A 356 16.17 5.65 -5.26
CA LEU A 356 16.63 4.27 -5.30
C LEU A 356 15.45 3.29 -5.33
N VAL A 357 14.51 3.41 -4.38
CA VAL A 357 13.33 2.56 -4.30
C VAL A 357 12.54 2.58 -5.61
N ASN A 358 12.23 3.78 -6.13
CA ASN A 358 11.51 3.93 -7.40
C ASN A 358 12.27 3.27 -8.57
N THR A 359 13.59 3.43 -8.62
CA THR A 359 14.40 2.82 -9.68
C THR A 359 14.38 1.29 -9.60
N LEU A 360 14.47 0.73 -8.40
CA LEU A 360 14.41 -0.71 -8.17
C LEU A 360 13.02 -1.27 -8.54
N LEU A 361 11.94 -0.64 -8.08
CA LEU A 361 10.57 -1.02 -8.42
C LEU A 361 10.33 -1.00 -9.95
N LYS A 362 10.78 0.05 -10.65
CA LYS A 362 10.70 0.12 -12.12
C LYS A 362 11.47 -0.99 -12.83
N THR A 363 12.58 -1.44 -12.23
CA THR A 363 13.40 -2.53 -12.77
C THR A 363 12.75 -3.90 -12.50
N GLY A 364 11.73 -3.97 -11.65
CA GLY A 364 11.00 -5.19 -11.30
C GLY A 364 11.34 -5.76 -9.93
N PHE A 365 11.93 -4.96 -9.03
CA PHE A 365 12.12 -5.35 -7.64
C PHE A 365 10.75 -5.59 -6.97
N PRO A 366 10.57 -6.65 -6.16
CA PRO A 366 9.28 -6.97 -5.56
C PRO A 366 8.83 -5.89 -4.56
N PRO A 367 7.62 -5.30 -4.72
CA PRO A 367 7.12 -4.26 -3.81
C PRO A 367 7.00 -4.69 -2.35
N GLU A 368 6.80 -5.98 -2.09
CA GLU A 368 6.64 -6.55 -0.75
C GLU A 368 7.97 -6.88 -0.04
N GLN A 369 9.11 -6.54 -0.65
CA GLN A 369 10.45 -6.88 -0.15
C GLN A 369 11.35 -5.65 0.00
N LEU A 370 10.77 -4.45 0.14
CA LEU A 370 11.55 -3.20 0.20
C LEU A 370 12.45 -3.13 1.45
N ASP A 371 12.02 -3.75 2.55
CA ASP A 371 12.80 -3.98 3.77
C ASP A 371 14.17 -4.61 3.52
N ILE A 372 14.28 -5.51 2.53
CA ILE A 372 15.56 -6.13 2.10
C ILE A 372 16.59 -5.07 1.72
N ILE A 373 16.19 -3.91 1.18
CA ILE A 373 17.10 -2.84 0.78
C ILE A 373 17.83 -2.29 2.01
N ALA A 374 17.12 -2.02 3.11
CA ALA A 374 17.71 -1.54 4.35
C ALA A 374 18.51 -2.66 5.04
N GLU A 375 17.93 -3.86 5.16
CA GLU A 375 18.54 -4.99 5.86
C GLU A 375 19.85 -5.42 5.20
N TYR A 376 19.82 -5.79 3.92
CA TYR A 376 21.02 -6.22 3.21
C TYR A 376 21.94 -5.04 2.90
N GLY A 377 21.42 -3.82 2.79
CA GLY A 377 22.25 -2.63 2.66
C GLY A 377 23.22 -2.47 3.84
N ASP A 378 22.72 -2.60 5.07
CA ASP A 378 23.53 -2.54 6.28
C ASP A 378 24.53 -3.70 6.35
N GLN A 379 24.05 -4.94 6.12
CA GLN A 379 24.92 -6.11 6.13
C GLN A 379 26.05 -6.01 5.09
N MET A 380 25.78 -5.48 3.91
CA MET A 380 26.79 -5.28 2.87
C MET A 380 27.75 -4.14 3.24
N ILE A 381 27.27 -3.04 3.82
CA ILE A 381 28.17 -2.00 4.32
C ILE A 381 29.11 -2.55 5.40
N GLN A 382 28.60 -3.38 6.31
CA GLN A 382 29.41 -4.08 7.31
C GLN A 382 30.41 -5.07 6.69
N ALA A 383 30.05 -5.71 5.58
CA ALA A 383 30.97 -6.53 4.78
C ALA A 383 32.00 -5.69 3.99
N GLY A 384 31.95 -4.35 4.08
CA GLY A 384 32.93 -3.45 3.50
C GLY A 384 32.58 -2.95 2.09
N PHE A 385 31.33 -3.11 1.64
CA PHE A 385 30.83 -2.45 0.43
C PHE A 385 30.54 -0.97 0.70
N SER A 386 30.78 -0.13 -0.28
CA SER A 386 30.30 1.25 -0.28
C SER A 386 28.81 1.33 -0.62
N ALA A 387 28.13 2.41 -0.20
CA ALA A 387 26.73 2.65 -0.54
C ALA A 387 26.46 2.60 -2.06
N LYS A 388 27.40 3.10 -2.88
CA LYS A 388 27.30 3.05 -4.35
C LYS A 388 27.37 1.62 -4.88
N GLU A 389 28.21 0.77 -4.29
CA GLU A 389 28.26 -0.65 -4.65
C GLU A 389 26.96 -1.35 -4.31
N VAL A 390 26.42 -1.10 -3.11
CA VAL A 390 25.15 -1.69 -2.66
C VAL A 390 24.02 -1.34 -3.64
N GLN A 391 23.89 -0.06 -4.02
CA GLN A 391 22.90 0.38 -5.00
C GLN A 391 23.06 -0.32 -6.35
N GLY A 392 24.29 -0.39 -6.87
CA GLY A 392 24.58 -1.05 -8.14
C GLY A 392 24.29 -2.56 -8.10
N ILE A 393 24.61 -3.22 -6.98
CA ILE A 393 24.37 -4.64 -6.75
C ILE A 393 22.87 -4.93 -6.67
N MET A 394 22.10 -4.14 -5.92
CA MET A 394 20.64 -4.30 -5.84
C MET A 394 19.99 -4.12 -7.22
N SER A 395 20.38 -3.09 -7.98
CA SER A 395 19.86 -2.88 -9.33
C SER A 395 20.28 -3.98 -10.32
N ALA A 396 21.51 -4.51 -10.18
CA ALA A 396 21.99 -5.62 -10.99
C ALA A 396 21.32 -6.96 -10.62
N GLY A 397 20.99 -7.16 -9.35
CA GLY A 397 20.37 -8.37 -8.84
C GLY A 397 19.01 -8.63 -9.50
N VAL A 398 18.19 -7.58 -9.63
CA VAL A 398 16.89 -7.66 -10.34
C VAL A 398 17.06 -8.10 -11.79
N ASP A 399 18.06 -7.57 -12.51
CA ASP A 399 18.35 -7.94 -13.90
C ASP A 399 18.76 -9.42 -14.10
N THR A 400 19.21 -10.09 -13.04
CA THR A 400 19.57 -11.51 -13.12
C THR A 400 18.35 -12.44 -13.09
N LYS A 401 17.13 -11.89 -12.94
CA LYS A 401 15.88 -12.64 -12.81
C LYS A 401 15.92 -13.65 -11.65
N SER A 402 16.68 -13.34 -10.60
CA SER A 402 16.62 -14.13 -9.38
C SER A 402 15.37 -13.74 -8.60
N TRP A 403 14.46 -14.69 -8.40
CA TRP A 403 13.25 -14.49 -7.59
C TRP A 403 13.53 -14.57 -6.08
N ASN A 404 14.73 -15.01 -5.69
CA ASN A 404 15.21 -15.04 -4.30
C ASN A 404 16.34 -14.01 -4.17
N ILE A 405 15.95 -12.74 -4.01
CA ILE A 405 16.88 -11.60 -3.98
C ILE A 405 17.71 -11.63 -2.70
N ASP A 406 17.10 -11.98 -1.57
CA ASP A 406 17.74 -12.24 -0.27
C ASP A 406 18.96 -13.17 -0.41
N ASN A 407 18.78 -14.39 -0.94
CA ASN A 407 19.82 -15.40 -1.09
C ASN A 407 20.88 -14.99 -2.12
N LEU A 408 20.51 -14.18 -3.12
CA LEU A 408 21.47 -13.59 -4.04
C LEU A 408 22.35 -12.55 -3.36
N LEU A 409 21.76 -11.62 -2.60
CA LEU A 409 22.48 -10.58 -1.86
C LEU A 409 23.33 -11.19 -0.75
N ASP A 410 22.82 -12.21 -0.07
CA ASP A 410 23.57 -13.01 0.90
C ASP A 410 24.80 -13.65 0.23
N GLY A 411 24.63 -14.21 -0.97
CA GLY A 411 25.73 -14.79 -1.74
C GLY A 411 26.82 -13.78 -2.08
N VAL A 412 26.43 -12.56 -2.47
CA VAL A 412 27.37 -11.48 -2.77
C VAL A 412 28.08 -11.00 -1.50
N LYS A 413 27.34 -10.84 -0.38
CA LYS A 413 27.86 -10.46 0.94
C LYS A 413 28.87 -11.49 1.46
N GLU A 414 28.47 -12.76 1.54
CA GLU A 414 29.32 -13.87 1.97
C GLU A 414 30.55 -14.00 1.07
N GLY A 415 30.39 -13.75 -0.23
CA GLY A 415 31.50 -13.65 -1.17
C GLY A 415 32.56 -12.67 -0.74
N ARG A 416 32.16 -11.44 -0.40
CA ARG A 416 33.08 -10.38 0.05
C ARG A 416 33.81 -10.80 1.33
N ILE A 417 33.10 -11.35 2.30
CA ILE A 417 33.65 -11.78 3.58
C ILE A 417 34.67 -12.91 3.37
N LYS A 418 34.29 -13.98 2.68
CA LYS A 418 35.18 -15.13 2.42
C LYS A 418 36.38 -14.74 1.58
N MET A 419 36.18 -13.90 0.56
CA MET A 419 37.30 -13.44 -0.26
C MET A 419 38.30 -12.59 0.54
N ALA A 420 37.83 -11.81 1.53
CA ALA A 420 38.71 -11.07 2.43
C ALA A 420 39.61 -11.99 3.27
N GLU A 421 39.10 -13.14 3.71
CA GLU A 421 39.86 -14.11 4.52
C GLU A 421 41.12 -14.62 3.81
N PHE A 422 41.08 -14.72 2.47
CA PHE A 422 42.24 -15.14 1.68
C PHE A 422 43.41 -14.16 1.73
N GLY A 423 43.19 -12.94 2.22
CA GLY A 423 44.27 -11.99 2.45
C GLY A 423 45.25 -12.44 3.56
N ALA A 424 44.82 -13.36 4.43
CA ALA A 424 45.65 -13.99 5.45
C ALA A 424 46.48 -15.19 4.92
N GLY A 425 46.26 -15.59 3.67
CA GLY A 425 46.96 -16.70 3.01
C GLY A 425 46.01 -17.73 2.42
N VAL A 426 46.48 -18.51 1.45
CA VAL A 426 45.73 -19.65 0.89
C VAL A 426 46.14 -20.97 1.55
N ASP A 427 45.14 -21.77 1.96
CA ASP A 427 45.40 -23.11 2.48
C ASP A 427 45.68 -24.13 1.36
N LYS A 428 46.12 -25.33 1.73
CA LYS A 428 46.42 -26.41 0.78
C LYS A 428 45.21 -26.79 -0.09
N SER A 429 44.01 -26.78 0.48
CA SER A 429 42.79 -27.12 -0.25
C SER A 429 42.45 -26.09 -1.31
N MET A 430 42.67 -24.80 -1.03
CA MET A 430 42.54 -23.72 -2.01
C MET A 430 43.62 -23.83 -3.09
N GLN A 431 44.87 -24.10 -2.71
CA GLN A 431 45.96 -24.23 -3.65
C GLN A 431 45.72 -25.32 -4.70
N GLU A 432 45.22 -26.50 -4.28
CA GLU A 432 44.85 -27.58 -5.19
C GLU A 432 43.73 -27.21 -6.18
N VAL A 433 42.85 -26.26 -5.83
CA VAL A 433 41.82 -25.73 -6.73
C VAL A 433 42.43 -24.69 -7.67
N LEU A 434 43.26 -23.77 -7.15
CA LEU A 434 43.92 -22.72 -7.94
C LEU A 434 44.85 -23.30 -9.02
N ASP A 435 45.56 -24.39 -8.73
CA ASP A 435 46.46 -25.09 -9.67
C ASP A 435 45.74 -25.60 -10.93
N LYS A 436 44.42 -25.75 -10.88
CA LYS A 436 43.57 -26.14 -12.03
C LYS A 436 43.05 -24.94 -12.82
N THR A 437 43.38 -23.73 -12.39
CA THR A 437 42.95 -22.47 -12.99
C THR A 437 44.17 -21.68 -13.49
N LYS A 438 43.93 -20.50 -14.05
CA LYS A 438 44.99 -19.56 -14.46
C LYS A 438 45.32 -18.54 -13.37
N ILE A 439 44.83 -18.74 -12.14
CA ILE A 439 44.91 -17.78 -11.03
C ILE A 439 46.02 -18.24 -10.08
N SER A 440 46.98 -17.38 -9.77
CA SER A 440 48.04 -17.70 -8.80
C SER A 440 47.61 -17.43 -7.36
N ALA A 441 48.18 -18.20 -6.42
CA ALA A 441 48.02 -17.96 -4.99
C ALA A 441 48.33 -16.51 -4.60
N ASP A 442 49.48 -15.98 -5.01
CA ASP A 442 49.89 -14.59 -4.74
C ASP A 442 48.86 -13.55 -5.24
N GLN A 443 48.24 -13.78 -6.40
CA GLN A 443 47.22 -12.88 -6.93
C GLN A 443 45.94 -12.96 -6.11
N PHE A 444 45.56 -14.17 -5.70
CA PHE A 444 44.38 -14.43 -4.88
C PHE A 444 44.50 -13.81 -3.49
N GLU A 445 45.67 -13.92 -2.85
CA GLU A 445 45.97 -13.29 -1.56
C GLU A 445 45.95 -11.75 -1.67
N LYS A 446 46.52 -11.19 -2.74
CA LYS A 446 46.48 -9.73 -2.99
C LYS A 446 45.05 -9.22 -3.14
N TRP A 447 44.18 -9.96 -3.83
CA TRP A 447 42.76 -9.60 -3.88
C TRP A 447 42.14 -9.66 -2.49
N GLY A 448 42.38 -10.71 -1.72
CA GLY A 448 41.84 -10.81 -0.36
C GLY A 448 42.30 -9.67 0.56
N GLN A 449 43.58 -9.28 0.51
CA GLN A 449 44.11 -8.13 1.26
C GLN A 449 43.43 -6.82 0.85
N ALA A 450 43.23 -6.60 -0.45
CA ALA A 450 42.55 -5.42 -0.96
C ALA A 450 41.07 -5.41 -0.56
N ILE A 451 40.38 -6.55 -0.65
CA ILE A 451 38.96 -6.70 -0.25
C ILE A 451 38.79 -6.45 1.25
N ALA A 452 39.67 -7.01 2.08
CA ALA A 452 39.70 -6.76 3.53
C ALA A 452 39.95 -5.29 3.88
N GLY A 453 40.73 -4.58 3.06
CA GLY A 453 40.96 -3.15 3.19
C GLY A 453 39.76 -2.27 2.80
N GLY A 454 38.76 -2.83 2.12
CA GLY A 454 37.56 -2.13 1.69
C GLY A 454 37.79 -1.01 0.66
N GLY A 455 36.78 -0.16 0.49
CA GLY A 455 36.83 0.99 -0.43
C GLY A 455 37.01 0.61 -1.91
N GLU A 456 37.47 1.58 -2.71
CA GLU A 456 37.58 1.43 -4.17
C GLU A 456 38.56 0.31 -4.59
N ASN A 457 39.66 0.14 -3.84
CA ASN A 457 40.62 -0.94 -4.09
C ASN A 457 40.01 -2.32 -3.80
N GLY A 458 39.26 -2.45 -2.70
CA GLY A 458 38.55 -3.68 -2.38
C GLY A 458 37.45 -4.01 -3.38
N GLN A 459 36.70 -3.01 -3.83
CA GLN A 459 35.71 -3.14 -4.90
C GLN A 459 36.34 -3.69 -6.19
N LYS A 460 37.43 -3.06 -6.63
CA LYS A 460 38.15 -3.47 -7.84
C LYS A 460 38.70 -4.89 -7.72
N ALA A 461 39.26 -5.23 -6.56
CA ALA A 461 39.77 -6.57 -6.30
C ALA A 461 38.66 -7.64 -6.31
N MET A 462 37.51 -7.38 -5.68
CA MET A 462 36.37 -8.29 -5.70
C MET A 462 35.87 -8.53 -7.13
N LEU A 463 35.78 -7.46 -7.91
CA LEU A 463 35.36 -7.50 -9.30
C LEU A 463 36.36 -8.29 -10.17
N GLU A 464 37.66 -8.04 -10.03
CA GLU A 464 38.70 -8.77 -10.75
C GLU A 464 38.73 -10.25 -10.38
N ALA A 465 38.60 -10.58 -9.10
CA ALA A 465 38.49 -11.96 -8.62
C ALA A 465 37.26 -12.66 -9.23
N THR A 466 36.13 -11.97 -9.27
CA THR A 466 34.88 -12.49 -9.86
C THR A 466 34.99 -12.67 -11.38
N LYS A 467 35.65 -11.75 -12.09
CA LYS A 467 35.96 -11.90 -13.53
C LYS A 467 36.87 -13.10 -13.78
N ALA A 468 37.86 -13.32 -12.92
CA ALA A 468 38.76 -14.46 -13.03
C ALA A 468 38.02 -15.79 -12.82
N LEU A 469 37.12 -15.86 -11.83
CA LEU A 469 36.23 -17.01 -11.64
C LEU A 469 35.34 -17.26 -12.87
N ALA A 470 34.76 -16.21 -13.45
CA ALA A 470 33.94 -16.31 -14.66
C ALA A 470 34.73 -16.88 -15.85
N GLY A 471 36.03 -16.56 -15.94
CA GLY A 471 36.97 -17.01 -16.97
C GLY A 471 37.46 -18.46 -16.82
N VAL A 472 37.10 -19.17 -15.74
CA VAL A 472 37.44 -20.60 -15.59
C VAL A 472 36.55 -21.42 -16.54
N GLU A 473 37.18 -21.99 -17.58
CA GLU A 473 36.50 -22.71 -18.67
C GLU A 473 35.87 -24.03 -18.19
N ASN A 474 36.59 -24.79 -17.37
CA ASN A 474 36.10 -26.06 -16.83
C ASN A 474 35.01 -25.81 -15.77
N ALA A 475 33.81 -26.34 -16.00
CA ALA A 475 32.67 -26.11 -15.11
C ALA A 475 32.86 -26.71 -13.71
N THR A 476 33.53 -27.86 -13.58
CA THR A 476 33.82 -28.51 -12.30
C THR A 476 34.79 -27.68 -11.49
N ASP A 477 35.88 -27.22 -12.10
CA ASP A 477 36.88 -26.39 -11.42
C ASP A 477 36.32 -25.02 -11.06
N ARG A 478 35.51 -24.42 -11.94
CA ARG A 478 34.78 -23.17 -11.64
C ARG A 478 33.83 -23.34 -10.45
N ASN A 479 33.11 -24.45 -10.36
CA ASN A 479 32.21 -24.69 -9.23
C ASN A 479 32.98 -24.92 -7.93
N ALA A 480 34.10 -25.65 -7.97
CA ALA A 480 34.96 -25.83 -6.81
C ALA A 480 35.52 -24.48 -6.31
N LEU A 481 36.03 -23.64 -7.23
CA LEU A 481 36.54 -22.31 -6.87
C LEU A 481 35.41 -21.38 -6.41
N GLY A 482 34.27 -21.39 -7.08
CA GLY A 482 33.11 -20.58 -6.71
C GLY A 482 32.57 -20.91 -5.31
N THR A 483 32.53 -22.20 -4.95
CA THR A 483 32.14 -22.65 -3.61
C THR A 483 33.13 -22.17 -2.54
N LYS A 484 34.41 -22.10 -2.87
CA LYS A 484 35.41 -21.51 -1.95
C LYS A 484 35.22 -20.01 -1.80
N MET A 485 34.98 -19.29 -2.91
CA MET A 485 34.85 -17.84 -2.93
C MET A 485 33.54 -17.33 -2.31
N PHE A 486 32.43 -18.02 -2.54
CA PHE A 486 31.08 -17.55 -2.19
C PHE A 486 30.36 -18.49 -1.20
N GLY A 487 31.01 -19.56 -0.75
CA GLY A 487 30.42 -20.52 0.19
C GLY A 487 29.31 -21.36 -0.43
N THR A 488 28.41 -21.84 0.44
CA THR A 488 27.28 -22.70 0.05
C THR A 488 26.27 -21.96 -0.83
N LEU A 489 26.19 -20.63 -0.73
CA LEU A 489 25.30 -19.80 -1.57
C LEU A 489 25.67 -19.83 -3.05
N TRP A 490 26.92 -20.21 -3.36
CA TRP A 490 27.34 -20.53 -4.72
C TRP A 490 26.53 -21.70 -5.31
N GLU A 491 26.17 -22.68 -4.50
CA GLU A 491 25.42 -23.86 -4.95
C GLU A 491 23.99 -23.48 -5.36
N ASP A 492 23.40 -22.49 -4.69
CA ASP A 492 22.05 -22.00 -4.94
C ASP A 492 21.98 -21.03 -6.14
N GLN A 493 22.90 -20.06 -6.21
CA GLN A 493 22.82 -18.95 -7.17
C GLN A 493 23.85 -19.04 -8.30
N GLY A 494 25.01 -19.65 -8.03
CA GLY A 494 26.10 -19.86 -8.98
C GLY A 494 26.41 -18.64 -9.84
N LYS A 495 26.22 -18.78 -11.16
CA LYS A 495 26.50 -17.71 -12.14
C LYS A 495 25.72 -16.42 -11.88
N LYS A 496 24.57 -16.46 -11.21
CA LYS A 496 23.81 -15.24 -10.91
C LYS A 496 24.58 -14.30 -9.98
N ILE A 497 25.38 -14.84 -9.07
CA ILE A 497 26.28 -14.02 -8.22
C ILE A 497 27.32 -13.31 -9.08
N ILE A 498 27.96 -14.05 -10.01
CA ILE A 498 28.90 -13.46 -10.98
C ILE A 498 28.20 -12.35 -11.77
N ASP A 499 27.07 -12.67 -12.41
CA ASP A 499 26.36 -11.76 -13.29
C ASP A 499 25.94 -10.49 -12.55
N THR A 500 25.55 -10.61 -11.28
CA THR A 500 25.19 -9.46 -10.42
C THR A 500 26.38 -8.54 -10.19
N ILE A 501 27.52 -9.10 -9.73
CA ILE A 501 28.73 -8.30 -9.46
C ILE A 501 29.26 -7.65 -10.74
N LEU A 502 29.28 -8.38 -11.86
CA LEU A 502 29.77 -7.86 -13.13
C LEU A 502 28.85 -6.78 -13.70
N LYS A 503 27.53 -6.93 -13.59
CA LYS A 503 26.57 -5.90 -14.06
C LYS A 503 26.56 -4.67 -13.16
N ALA A 504 26.85 -4.83 -11.86
CA ALA A 504 26.94 -3.72 -10.92
C ALA A 504 28.05 -2.72 -11.29
N GLU A 505 29.16 -3.17 -11.88
CA GLU A 505 30.27 -2.32 -12.36
C GLU A 505 29.80 -1.22 -13.34
N GLY A 506 28.78 -1.51 -14.17
CA GLY A 506 28.23 -0.59 -15.16
C GLY A 506 26.95 0.14 -14.74
N LYS A 507 26.36 -0.25 -13.60
CA LYS A 507 25.13 0.34 -13.08
C LYS A 507 25.44 1.23 -11.89
N GLN A 508 25.82 2.48 -12.15
CA GLN A 508 25.56 3.52 -11.14
C GLN A 508 24.05 3.76 -11.15
N VAL A 509 23.40 3.51 -10.02
CA VAL A 509 22.01 3.93 -9.85
C VAL A 509 22.00 5.44 -9.88
N ASP A 510 21.40 6.00 -10.93
CA ASP A 510 21.22 7.44 -11.03
C ASP A 510 20.08 7.85 -10.11
N LEU A 511 20.42 8.06 -8.83
CA LEU A 511 19.49 8.46 -7.78
C LEU A 511 18.75 9.74 -8.16
N LYS A 512 19.46 10.68 -8.82
CA LYS A 512 18.88 11.93 -9.32
C LYS A 512 17.86 11.64 -10.39
N LYS A 513 18.14 10.78 -11.35
CA LYS A 513 17.15 10.34 -12.33
C LYS A 513 15.95 9.63 -11.68
N GLY A 514 16.16 8.84 -10.62
CA GLY A 514 15.07 8.24 -9.86
C GLY A 514 14.14 9.29 -9.24
N VAL A 515 14.72 10.35 -8.69
CA VAL A 515 14.00 11.53 -8.16
C VAL A 515 13.36 12.36 -9.27
N GLU A 516 14.07 12.63 -10.36
CA GLU A 516 13.57 13.36 -11.54
C GLU A 516 12.43 12.60 -12.22
N ASP A 517 12.50 11.28 -12.28
CA ASP A 517 11.43 10.41 -12.78
C ASP A 517 10.19 10.50 -11.90
N LEU A 518 10.36 10.54 -10.57
CA LEU A 518 9.26 10.82 -9.64
C LEU A 518 8.71 12.22 -9.91
N GLN A 519 9.55 13.23 -10.02
CA GLN A 519 9.15 14.60 -10.33
C GLN A 519 8.48 14.74 -11.71
N GLY A 520 8.89 13.94 -12.69
CA GLY A 520 8.29 13.87 -14.02
C GLY A 520 6.95 13.15 -14.03
N LEU A 521 6.75 12.15 -13.18
CA LEU A 521 5.45 11.54 -12.88
C LEU A 521 4.54 12.49 -12.11
N LEU A 522 5.10 13.46 -11.38
CA LEU A 522 4.35 14.52 -10.70
C LEU A 522 3.95 15.67 -11.63
N GLN A 523 4.56 15.76 -12.82
CA GLN A 523 4.28 16.80 -13.82
C GLN A 523 3.34 16.32 -14.93
N LYS A 524 3.25 15.01 -15.15
CA LYS A 524 2.31 14.32 -16.04
C LYS A 524 1.06 13.87 -15.30
#